data_AF-A0A2B7XUQ4-F1
#
_entry.id   AF-A0A2B7XUQ4-F1
#
_cell.length_a   1.000
_cell.length_b   1.000
_cell.length_c   1.000
_cell.angle_alpha   90.00
_cell.angle_beta   90.00
_cell.angle_gamma   90.00
#
_symmetry.space_group_name_H-M   'P 1'
#
loop_
_entity.id
_entity.type
_entity.pdbx_description
1 polymer ?
#
loop_
_entity_poly.entity_id
_entity_poly.type
_entity_poly.pdbx_seq_one_letter_code
_entity_poly.pdbx_strand_id
1 'polypeptide(L)'
;MVERDALPRAYDAPSASARSPVPFDHKLTSRSNSPNSFTAAPLSNGHHHHHPHHPDQDYDYADSDTDSDSLEERSMRLLSRFYTTIIPSFLQEWVIPGSEHLAPQKLHSIAALDGLRGWACLLVFNFHFLFTYTDKTAVGWGFGEGNWGLHQLPIIHMLISGHVMVTIFFVISGYVLSYKPLKLLRSHSWEQAFHTLASSTFRRGFRLYVPSIIGTICVFIGVRLGFYDYSTWVRDEGHTILGINEQHPPLYVYFKDQFRDWWFTIIHLMDPWNWQLYYNFYNPHLWTIPVEFRCSMVLFLTIIFVSRLRVWIRLAFVSYLLVFCIRWGRWDVVLFMAGMLMAEIDIMHGLWEQPSPPVRSSSIPLRNMDRHDEDSNNARYNGHASSSNSNPNNIINPDDIEKAHYHPPAATAPWTTRRIFWLVVFVIGLFIGSSPNSSPGKTPFYSTLARALTPKTYPEPHRFLQSLGAIIIVTSINHSKDLQKLFTNDLAQYLGRISYALYIVHGPILHSLGYSLMPSIWALTGKETDAQYCSGFLIGWCICLPVSIWAADVFWRTIDVPSVKFARWLERKVIVAGL
;
A
#
# COMPACT_ATOMS: atom_id res chain seq x y z
N MET A 1 27.40 36.96 -6.37
CA MET A 1 28.16 37.08 -7.62
C MET A 1 28.66 35.72 -8.08
N VAL A 2 27.76 34.89 -8.61
CA VAL A 2 28.02 33.91 -9.68
C VAL A 2 26.69 33.86 -10.45
N GLU A 3 26.77 34.20 -11.72
CA GLU A 3 25.68 34.32 -12.68
C GLU A 3 25.68 33.07 -13.57
N ARG A 4 24.51 32.56 -13.98
CA ARG A 4 24.40 31.53 -15.03
C ARG A 4 22.97 31.39 -15.58
N ASP A 5 22.67 32.20 -16.58
CA ASP A 5 21.86 31.81 -17.72
C ASP A 5 22.53 30.59 -18.45
N ALA A 6 21.95 29.89 -19.44
CA ALA A 6 20.68 30.03 -20.15
C ALA A 6 20.21 28.63 -20.62
N LEU A 7 18.94 28.51 -21.00
CA LEU A 7 18.43 27.38 -21.80
C LEU A 7 18.84 27.52 -23.28
N PRO A 8 19.30 26.46 -23.97
CA PRO A 8 19.46 26.48 -25.43
C PRO A 8 18.13 26.20 -26.16
N ARG A 9 17.81 27.03 -27.16
CA ARG A 9 16.76 26.75 -28.18
C ARG A 9 17.31 25.87 -29.31
N ALA A 10 16.39 25.29 -30.08
CA ALA A 10 16.65 24.39 -31.21
C ALA A 10 17.16 25.08 -32.48
N TYR A 11 17.91 24.33 -33.29
CA TYR A 11 18.02 24.30 -34.77
C TYR A 11 18.71 22.95 -35.12
N ASP A 12 18.63 22.32 -36.31
CA ASP A 12 17.94 22.67 -37.57
C ASP A 12 17.49 21.39 -38.32
N ALA A 13 16.97 21.52 -39.56
CA ALA A 13 16.61 20.42 -40.47
C ALA A 13 17.15 20.63 -41.91
N PRO A 14 17.12 19.59 -42.78
CA PRO A 14 17.18 19.81 -44.24
C PRO A 14 15.94 19.31 -45.01
N SER A 15 15.49 20.11 -45.98
CA SER A 15 14.62 19.76 -47.12
C SER A 15 15.33 18.80 -48.11
N ALA A 16 14.74 18.17 -49.14
CA ALA A 16 13.44 18.30 -49.83
C ALA A 16 13.03 16.91 -50.43
N SER A 17 12.08 16.70 -51.35
CA SER A 17 11.19 17.56 -52.17
C SER A 17 9.90 16.80 -52.60
N ALA A 18 8.99 17.49 -53.29
CA ALA A 18 7.65 17.07 -53.71
C ALA A 18 7.52 16.25 -55.02
N ARG A 19 6.37 15.56 -55.20
CA ARG A 19 5.40 15.81 -56.31
C ARG A 19 4.06 15.07 -56.10
N SER A 20 2.98 15.71 -56.55
CA SER A 20 1.56 15.29 -56.61
C SER A 20 1.07 15.40 -58.09
N PRO A 21 -0.22 15.25 -58.50
CA PRO A 21 -1.47 14.79 -57.84
C PRO A 21 -2.37 13.78 -58.67
N VAL A 22 -3.40 13.17 -58.04
CA VAL A 22 -4.88 13.04 -58.38
C VAL A 22 -5.33 13.08 -59.88
N PRO A 23 -6.39 12.37 -60.44
CA PRO A 23 -7.67 11.84 -59.85
C PRO A 23 -8.29 10.47 -60.35
N PHE A 24 -9.40 10.07 -59.67
CA PHE A 24 -10.68 9.39 -60.10
C PHE A 24 -10.78 8.19 -61.10
N ASP A 25 -11.51 7.15 -60.64
CA ASP A 25 -12.79 6.60 -61.17
C ASP A 25 -13.02 5.11 -61.60
N HIS A 26 -14.17 4.60 -61.15
CA HIS A 26 -15.11 3.56 -61.65
C HIS A 26 -14.75 2.09 -62.09
N LYS A 27 -15.47 1.15 -61.42
CA LYS A 27 -16.32 0.02 -61.95
C LYS A 27 -15.75 -1.38 -62.32
N LEU A 28 -16.43 -2.40 -61.75
CA LEU A 28 -16.84 -3.73 -62.31
C LEU A 28 -15.74 -4.68 -62.86
N THR A 29 -15.62 -5.95 -62.42
CA THR A 29 -16.57 -7.07 -62.65
C THR A 29 -16.15 -8.27 -61.76
N SER A 30 -17.01 -8.86 -60.93
CA SER A 30 -17.86 -10.05 -61.18
C SER A 30 -17.21 -11.30 -61.80
N ARG A 31 -17.20 -12.42 -61.06
CA ARG A 31 -17.45 -13.75 -61.65
C ARG A 31 -18.17 -14.68 -60.67
N SER A 32 -19.19 -15.36 -61.17
CA SER A 32 -20.11 -16.25 -60.45
C SER A 32 -19.69 -17.72 -60.55
N ASN A 33 -20.23 -18.58 -59.68
CA ASN A 33 -21.22 -19.60 -60.10
C ASN A 33 -21.83 -20.36 -58.91
N SER A 34 -23.00 -20.93 -59.14
CA SER A 34 -24.00 -21.51 -58.21
C SER A 34 -24.46 -22.88 -58.77
N PRO A 35 -25.63 -23.49 -58.44
CA PRO A 35 -26.43 -23.62 -57.20
C PRO A 35 -26.82 -25.12 -56.89
N ASN A 36 -27.91 -25.34 -56.12
CA ASN A 36 -28.83 -26.52 -56.06
C ASN A 36 -28.61 -27.58 -54.94
N SER A 37 -29.64 -28.26 -54.38
CA SER A 37 -31.09 -27.98 -54.20
C SER A 37 -31.82 -29.09 -53.38
N PHE A 38 -32.72 -28.72 -52.47
CA PHE A 38 -34.04 -29.35 -52.15
C PHE A 38 -34.22 -30.81 -51.58
N THR A 39 -34.68 -30.86 -50.31
CA THR A 39 -35.90 -31.52 -49.74
C THR A 39 -36.22 -33.05 -49.70
N ALA A 40 -36.73 -33.44 -48.51
CA ALA A 40 -37.91 -34.28 -48.18
C ALA A 40 -37.80 -35.82 -47.90
N ALA A 41 -38.66 -36.27 -46.98
CA ALA A 41 -38.86 -37.63 -46.39
C ALA A 41 -40.17 -38.27 -46.94
N PRO A 42 -40.93 -39.25 -46.33
CA PRO A 42 -40.80 -40.03 -45.07
C PRO A 42 -41.31 -41.53 -45.11
N LEU A 43 -41.54 -42.15 -43.91
CA LEU A 43 -42.42 -43.34 -43.59
C LEU A 43 -41.92 -44.78 -43.96
N SER A 44 -42.22 -45.89 -43.24
CA SER A 44 -42.95 -46.17 -41.96
C SER A 44 -42.66 -47.57 -41.34
N ASN A 45 -43.11 -47.78 -40.08
CA ASN A 45 -43.48 -49.04 -39.36
C ASN A 45 -42.41 -50.10 -38.97
N GLY A 46 -42.44 -50.75 -37.80
CA GLY A 46 -43.29 -50.62 -36.58
C GLY A 46 -43.52 -51.96 -35.84
N HIS A 47 -43.71 -51.98 -34.50
CA HIS A 47 -44.51 -52.98 -33.73
C HIS A 47 -44.72 -52.59 -32.23
N HIS A 48 -45.87 -52.97 -31.67
CA HIS A 48 -46.35 -52.71 -30.29
C HIS A 48 -45.93 -53.85 -29.30
N HIS A 49 -46.15 -53.85 -27.96
CA HIS A 49 -47.11 -53.21 -27.05
C HIS A 49 -46.42 -52.87 -25.67
N HIS A 50 -47.04 -52.42 -24.56
CA HIS A 50 -48.44 -52.27 -24.11
C HIS A 50 -48.60 -51.14 -23.06
N HIS A 51 -49.82 -50.63 -22.88
CA HIS A 51 -50.31 -49.74 -21.79
C HIS A 51 -51.52 -50.45 -21.07
N PRO A 52 -52.29 -49.91 -20.08
CA PRO A 52 -52.47 -48.50 -19.69
C PRO A 52 -52.56 -48.19 -18.16
N HIS A 53 -52.52 -46.90 -17.80
CA HIS A 53 -53.68 -46.17 -17.26
C HIS A 53 -53.41 -44.64 -17.23
N HIS A 54 -54.29 -43.90 -17.93
CA HIS A 54 -54.44 -42.43 -18.04
C HIS A 54 -55.16 -41.84 -16.78
N PRO A 55 -55.53 -40.54 -16.69
CA PRO A 55 -55.26 -39.40 -17.61
C PRO A 55 -54.79 -38.05 -16.97
N ASP A 56 -54.09 -37.25 -17.79
CA ASP A 56 -54.31 -35.81 -18.12
C ASP A 56 -54.23 -34.68 -17.05
N GLN A 57 -53.73 -33.45 -17.33
CA GLN A 57 -52.86 -32.90 -18.39
C GLN A 57 -52.36 -31.47 -18.01
N ASP A 58 -51.23 -31.06 -18.59
CA ASP A 58 -50.80 -29.70 -19.01
C ASP A 58 -50.90 -28.51 -18.02
N TYR A 59 -49.85 -27.70 -17.79
CA TYR A 59 -49.06 -26.99 -18.79
C TYR A 59 -47.57 -26.83 -18.42
N ASP A 60 -46.68 -27.16 -19.34
CA ASP A 60 -45.29 -26.70 -19.32
C ASP A 60 -45.25 -25.18 -19.59
N TYR A 61 -44.87 -24.39 -18.58
CA TYR A 61 -44.40 -23.03 -18.83
C TYR A 61 -42.91 -23.12 -19.18
N ALA A 62 -42.61 -23.10 -20.48
CA ALA A 62 -41.26 -22.86 -20.96
C ALA A 62 -40.84 -21.48 -20.47
N ASP A 63 -39.92 -21.42 -19.51
CA ASP A 63 -39.39 -20.17 -18.96
C ASP A 63 -38.43 -19.52 -19.98
N SER A 64 -39.02 -18.90 -21.00
CA SER A 64 -38.33 -18.20 -22.07
C SER A 64 -38.09 -16.73 -21.73
N ASP A 65 -37.66 -16.44 -20.50
CA ASP A 65 -37.32 -15.09 -20.02
C ASP A 65 -35.81 -14.90 -19.79
N THR A 66 -35.03 -15.11 -20.85
CA THR A 66 -33.61 -14.70 -20.91
C THR A 66 -33.28 -13.90 -22.17
N ASP A 67 -33.99 -12.80 -22.44
CA ASP A 67 -33.40 -11.63 -23.15
C ASP A 67 -34.24 -10.31 -23.11
N SER A 68 -35.00 -10.06 -22.05
CA SER A 68 -35.77 -8.79 -21.89
C SER A 68 -35.52 -8.07 -20.55
N ASP A 69 -34.29 -8.18 -20.05
CA ASP A 69 -33.73 -7.37 -18.96
C ASP A 69 -33.93 -5.87 -19.29
N SER A 70 -34.99 -5.27 -18.75
CA SER A 70 -35.58 -4.06 -19.34
C SER A 70 -34.60 -2.88 -19.34
N LEU A 71 -34.72 -1.98 -20.32
CA LEU A 71 -33.82 -0.82 -20.43
C LEU A 71 -33.91 0.06 -19.16
N GLU A 72 -35.09 0.07 -18.53
CA GLU A 72 -35.34 0.70 -17.24
C GLU A 72 -34.66 -0.04 -16.08
N GLU A 73 -34.78 -1.37 -15.98
CA GLU A 73 -34.04 -2.12 -14.95
C GLU A 73 -32.53 -2.04 -15.12
N ARG A 74 -32.02 -2.09 -16.35
CA ARG A 74 -30.59 -1.87 -16.63
C ARG A 74 -30.18 -0.46 -16.23
N SER A 75 -30.97 0.57 -16.53
CA SER A 75 -30.67 1.94 -16.11
C SER A 75 -30.77 2.11 -14.59
N MET A 76 -31.76 1.52 -13.90
CA MET A 76 -31.89 1.53 -12.45
C MET A 76 -30.77 0.76 -11.75
N ARG A 77 -30.34 -0.39 -12.27
CA ARG A 77 -29.17 -1.13 -11.76
C ARG A 77 -27.88 -0.35 -11.98
N LEU A 78 -27.72 0.35 -13.11
CA LEU A 78 -26.57 1.22 -13.38
C LEU A 78 -26.58 2.47 -12.49
N LEU A 79 -27.72 3.12 -12.31
CA LEU A 79 -27.91 4.27 -11.41
C LEU A 79 -27.67 3.87 -9.96
N SER A 80 -28.24 2.75 -9.50
CA SER A 80 -27.98 2.19 -8.17
C SER A 80 -26.48 1.94 -7.98
N ARG A 81 -25.82 1.24 -8.93
CA ARG A 81 -24.35 1.05 -8.91
C ARG A 81 -23.57 2.36 -8.90
N PHE A 82 -24.05 3.39 -9.60
CA PHE A 82 -23.43 4.73 -9.65
C PHE A 82 -23.58 5.47 -8.31
N TYR A 83 -24.78 5.51 -7.72
CA TYR A 83 -25.03 6.05 -6.37
C TYR A 83 -24.23 5.29 -5.30
N THR A 84 -24.21 3.95 -5.33
CA THR A 84 -23.36 3.14 -4.44
C THR A 84 -21.86 3.24 -4.75
N THR A 85 -21.46 3.84 -5.88
CA THR A 85 -20.05 4.16 -6.13
C THR A 85 -19.70 5.55 -5.58
N ILE A 86 -20.61 6.53 -5.71
CA ILE A 86 -20.37 7.92 -5.30
C ILE A 86 -20.48 8.13 -3.80
N ILE A 87 -21.41 7.46 -3.10
CA ILE A 87 -21.56 7.62 -1.65
C ILE A 87 -20.27 7.09 -0.97
N PRO A 88 -19.60 7.87 -0.09
CA PRO A 88 -18.42 7.42 0.66
C PRO A 88 -18.73 6.17 1.47
N SER A 89 -17.83 5.19 1.50
CA SER A 89 -18.09 3.88 2.13
C SER A 89 -18.58 3.97 3.58
N PHE A 90 -18.05 4.91 4.39
CA PHE A 90 -18.49 5.15 5.77
C PHE A 90 -19.91 5.75 5.92
N LEU A 91 -20.50 6.28 4.85
CA LEU A 91 -21.90 6.72 4.82
C LEU A 91 -22.85 5.66 4.25
N GLN A 92 -22.33 4.60 3.63
CA GLN A 92 -23.17 3.57 3.00
C GLN A 92 -23.96 2.77 4.02
N GLU A 93 -23.38 2.51 5.20
CA GLU A 93 -24.06 1.89 6.34
C GLU A 93 -25.31 2.67 6.79
N TRP A 94 -25.33 3.99 6.58
CA TRP A 94 -26.42 4.88 7.00
C TRP A 94 -27.44 5.15 5.87
N VAL A 95 -27.02 5.08 4.61
CA VAL A 95 -27.85 5.41 3.44
C VAL A 95 -28.45 4.18 2.77
N ILE A 96 -27.86 2.99 2.95
CA ILE A 96 -28.28 1.75 2.27
C ILE A 96 -28.60 0.68 3.32
N PRO A 97 -29.87 0.55 3.74
CA PRO A 97 -30.28 -0.50 4.68
C PRO A 97 -29.95 -1.89 4.14
N GLY A 98 -29.15 -2.66 4.87
CA GLY A 98 -28.78 -4.04 4.51
C GLY A 98 -27.46 -4.23 3.78
N SER A 99 -26.57 -3.22 3.71
CA SER A 99 -25.22 -3.44 3.18
C SER A 99 -24.38 -4.36 4.09
N GLU A 100 -24.22 -5.65 3.74
CA GLU A 100 -23.31 -6.60 4.43
C GLU A 100 -21.83 -6.18 4.39
N HIS A 101 -21.49 -5.18 3.59
CA HIS A 101 -20.13 -4.73 3.34
C HIS A 101 -19.58 -3.78 4.41
N LEU A 102 -19.47 -4.26 5.66
CA LEU A 102 -18.43 -3.85 6.64
C LEU A 102 -18.50 -4.64 7.97
N ALA A 103 -18.72 -5.96 7.94
CA ALA A 103 -18.45 -6.80 9.11
C ALA A 103 -17.02 -6.48 9.65
N PRO A 104 -16.87 -6.13 10.94
CA PRO A 104 -15.61 -5.60 11.46
C PRO A 104 -14.49 -6.62 11.27
N GLN A 105 -13.60 -6.34 10.31
CA GLN A 105 -12.51 -7.25 9.99
C GLN A 105 -11.65 -7.45 11.24
N LYS A 106 -11.52 -8.70 11.68
CA LYS A 106 -10.67 -9.05 12.82
C LYS A 106 -9.28 -8.44 12.61
N LEU A 107 -8.91 -7.51 13.50
CA LEU A 107 -7.62 -6.83 13.48
C LEU A 107 -6.51 -7.88 13.43
N HIS A 108 -5.81 -7.95 12.30
CA HIS A 108 -4.64 -8.80 12.16
C HIS A 108 -3.49 -8.21 13.00
N SER A 109 -2.48 -9.02 13.33
CA SER A 109 -1.43 -8.61 14.29
C SER A 109 -0.71 -7.31 13.94
N ILE A 110 -0.58 -6.98 12.66
CA ILE A 110 0.18 -5.83 12.15
C ILE A 110 -0.74 -4.61 11.86
N ALA A 111 -2.03 -4.66 12.23
CA ALA A 111 -3.03 -3.62 11.90
C ALA A 111 -2.66 -2.20 12.36
N ALA A 112 -1.85 -2.04 13.41
CA ALA A 112 -1.35 -0.74 13.84
C ALA A 112 -0.46 -0.06 12.77
N LEU A 113 0.25 -0.81 11.93
CA LEU A 113 1.05 -0.24 10.83
C LEU A 113 0.17 0.21 9.66
N ASP A 114 -0.96 -0.47 9.41
CA ASP A 114 -1.96 0.01 8.44
C ASP A 114 -2.59 1.34 8.90
N GLY A 115 -2.89 1.49 10.19
CA GLY A 115 -3.39 2.75 10.73
C GLY A 115 -2.35 3.87 10.78
N LEU A 116 -1.09 3.54 11.09
CA LEU A 116 0.04 4.47 10.98
C LEU A 116 0.22 4.97 9.54
N ARG A 117 0.08 4.06 8.55
CA ARG A 117 0.08 4.39 7.11
C ARG A 117 -1.06 5.36 6.76
N GLY A 118 -2.25 5.16 7.33
CA GLY A 118 -3.40 6.06 7.18
C GLY A 118 -3.13 7.48 7.68
N TRP A 119 -2.63 7.60 8.91
CA TRP A 119 -2.23 8.90 9.48
C TRP A 119 -1.10 9.56 8.69
N ALA A 120 -0.09 8.80 8.25
CA ALA A 120 0.99 9.31 7.43
C ALA A 120 0.47 9.91 6.10
N CYS A 121 -0.55 9.32 5.47
CA CYS A 121 -1.17 9.89 4.26
C CYS A 121 -1.89 11.22 4.52
N LEU A 122 -2.59 11.35 5.66
CA LEU A 122 -3.23 12.61 6.04
C LEU A 122 -2.19 13.73 6.29
N LEU A 123 -1.04 13.39 6.88
CA LEU A 123 0.03 14.36 7.12
C LEU A 123 0.83 14.69 5.84
N VAL A 124 0.94 13.76 4.88
CA VAL A 124 1.39 14.05 3.51
C VAL A 124 0.43 15.00 2.78
N PHE A 125 -0.89 14.78 2.90
CA PHE A 125 -1.88 15.72 2.37
C PHE A 125 -1.71 17.12 2.97
N ASN A 126 -1.58 17.24 4.30
CA ASN A 126 -1.37 18.54 4.95
C ASN A 126 -0.10 19.24 4.45
N PHE A 127 1.00 18.50 4.27
CA PHE A 127 2.22 19.03 3.68
C PHE A 127 1.98 19.53 2.23
N HIS A 128 1.39 18.72 1.36
CA HIS A 128 1.16 19.11 -0.04
C HIS A 128 0.11 20.21 -0.21
N PHE A 129 -0.86 20.32 0.70
CA PHE A 129 -1.77 21.47 0.76
C PHE A 129 -1.01 22.75 1.15
N LEU A 130 -0.19 22.72 2.21
CA LEU A 130 0.45 23.92 2.75
C LEU A 130 1.69 24.39 1.96
N PHE A 131 2.55 23.48 1.50
CA PHE A 131 3.87 23.84 0.95
C PHE A 131 3.85 24.62 -0.38
N THR A 132 2.74 24.55 -1.13
CA THR A 132 2.50 25.39 -2.33
C THR A 132 2.41 26.86 -1.93
N TYR A 133 1.83 27.11 -0.77
CA TYR A 133 1.42 28.44 -0.32
C TYR A 133 2.34 29.01 0.75
N THR A 134 3.19 28.20 1.40
CA THR A 134 4.13 28.68 2.41
C THR A 134 5.37 27.79 2.58
N ASP A 135 6.55 28.40 2.55
CA ASP A 135 7.83 27.76 2.86
C ASP A 135 7.99 27.34 4.33
N LYS A 136 7.08 27.76 5.22
CA LYS A 136 7.13 27.44 6.66
C LYS A 136 7.06 25.93 6.94
N THR A 137 6.59 25.11 5.98
CA THR A 137 6.61 23.65 6.05
C THR A 137 8.01 23.04 5.92
N ALA A 138 8.99 23.76 5.35
CA ALA A 138 10.37 23.31 5.21
C ALA A 138 11.29 23.79 6.33
N VAL A 139 10.87 24.79 7.11
CA VAL A 139 11.70 25.57 8.03
C VAL A 139 11.34 25.29 9.49
N GLY A 140 12.34 24.88 10.28
CA GLY A 140 12.19 24.62 11.71
C GLY A 140 12.30 25.87 12.59
N TRP A 141 11.82 25.76 13.83
CA TRP A 141 11.80 26.83 14.81
C TRP A 141 13.20 27.43 15.09
N GLY A 142 13.27 28.76 15.17
CA GLY A 142 14.48 29.55 15.41
C GLY A 142 15.47 29.59 14.23
N PHE A 143 15.06 29.19 13.02
CA PHE A 143 15.88 29.33 11.82
C PHE A 143 15.76 30.75 11.21
N GLY A 144 16.80 31.57 11.38
CA GLY A 144 16.76 32.97 10.94
C GLY A 144 15.85 33.85 11.79
N GLU A 145 15.69 35.11 11.41
CA GLU A 145 15.18 36.16 12.31
C GLU A 145 13.64 36.15 12.52
N GLY A 146 12.88 35.36 11.74
CA GLY A 146 11.41 35.40 11.71
C GLY A 146 10.67 34.06 11.76
N ASN A 147 11.25 33.02 12.37
CA ASN A 147 10.68 31.66 12.40
C ASN A 147 10.46 31.13 13.82
N TRP A 148 9.56 31.78 14.57
CA TRP A 148 9.27 31.48 15.98
C TRP A 148 7.88 30.87 16.23
N GLY A 149 7.16 30.50 15.16
CA GLY A 149 5.78 30.02 15.27
C GLY A 149 5.64 28.66 15.96
N LEU A 150 4.55 28.46 16.71
CA LEU A 150 4.26 27.20 17.41
C LEU A 150 4.22 25.99 16.46
N HIS A 151 3.77 26.19 15.22
CA HIS A 151 3.73 25.16 14.17
C HIS A 151 5.12 24.71 13.67
N GLN A 152 6.19 25.43 14.03
CA GLN A 152 7.58 25.11 13.66
C GLN A 152 8.32 24.37 14.78
N LEU A 153 7.73 24.28 15.98
CA LEU A 153 8.33 23.59 17.12
C LEU A 153 8.54 22.09 16.82
N PRO A 154 9.59 21.46 17.41
CA PRO A 154 9.77 20.01 17.35
C PRO A 154 8.49 19.26 17.72
N ILE A 155 8.27 18.12 17.06
CA ILE A 155 7.06 17.27 17.15
C ILE A 155 5.82 17.92 16.51
N ILE A 156 5.51 19.19 16.78
CA ILE A 156 4.37 19.88 16.15
C ILE A 156 4.61 20.08 14.66
N HIS A 157 5.82 20.43 14.26
CA HIS A 157 6.24 20.57 12.85
C HIS A 157 6.06 19.29 12.04
N MET A 158 6.07 18.11 12.68
CA MET A 158 5.79 16.83 12.01
C MET A 158 4.34 16.73 11.48
N LEU A 159 3.40 17.52 12.00
CA LEU A 159 2.02 17.59 11.47
C LEU A 159 1.91 18.29 10.11
N ILE A 160 2.93 19.07 9.74
CA ILE A 160 3.01 19.86 8.50
C ILE A 160 4.21 19.49 7.62
N SER A 161 5.03 18.52 8.02
CA SER A 161 6.25 18.11 7.31
C SER A 161 6.09 16.70 6.71
N GLY A 162 5.96 16.63 5.39
CA GLY A 162 5.67 15.38 4.68
C GLY A 162 6.86 14.44 4.48
N HIS A 163 8.10 14.94 4.58
CA HIS A 163 9.29 14.15 4.22
C HIS A 163 9.53 12.96 5.17
N VAL A 164 9.30 13.14 6.48
CA VAL A 164 9.36 12.04 7.46
C VAL A 164 8.22 11.03 7.29
N MET A 165 7.07 11.44 6.74
CA MET A 165 6.00 10.50 6.44
C MET A 165 6.42 9.55 5.32
N VAL A 166 7.05 10.06 4.25
CA VAL A 166 7.64 9.24 3.17
C VAL A 166 8.63 8.22 3.74
N THR A 167 9.47 8.61 4.71
CA THR A 167 10.40 7.65 5.33
C THR A 167 9.68 6.60 6.19
N ILE A 168 8.58 6.96 6.88
CA ILE A 168 7.72 6.00 7.59
C ILE A 168 7.10 4.97 6.63
N PHE A 169 6.55 5.40 5.48
CA PHE A 169 6.02 4.46 4.46
C PHE A 169 7.07 3.45 4.03
N PHE A 170 8.31 3.87 3.80
CA PHE A 170 9.37 2.99 3.32
C PHE A 170 9.81 1.95 4.38
N VAL A 171 9.87 2.33 5.66
CA VAL A 171 10.11 1.37 6.76
C VAL A 171 8.98 0.35 6.85
N ILE A 172 7.71 0.82 6.79
CA ILE A 172 6.53 -0.07 6.83
C ILE A 172 6.54 -1.02 5.63
N SER A 173 6.82 -0.55 4.42
CA SER A 173 6.91 -1.40 3.23
C SER A 173 8.04 -2.43 3.35
N GLY A 174 9.23 -2.04 3.82
CA GLY A 174 10.32 -2.99 4.10
C GLY A 174 9.94 -4.07 5.12
N TYR A 175 9.26 -3.66 6.19
CA TYR A 175 8.76 -4.54 7.24
C TYR A 175 7.70 -5.54 6.75
N VAL A 176 6.62 -5.04 6.14
CA VAL A 176 5.46 -5.85 5.73
C VAL A 176 5.84 -6.83 4.60
N LEU A 177 6.69 -6.42 3.66
CA LEU A 177 7.14 -7.27 2.55
C LEU A 177 8.06 -8.41 3.01
N SER A 178 8.86 -8.19 4.06
CA SER A 178 9.83 -9.17 4.56
C SER A 178 9.24 -10.11 5.63
N TYR A 179 8.26 -9.66 6.42
CA TYR A 179 7.71 -10.39 7.56
C TYR A 179 7.23 -11.82 7.21
N LYS A 180 6.37 -11.98 6.19
CA LYS A 180 5.85 -13.31 5.82
C LYS A 180 6.95 -14.24 5.28
N PRO A 181 7.81 -13.85 4.32
CA PRO A 181 8.96 -14.65 3.92
C PRO A 181 9.86 -15.05 5.10
N LEU A 182 10.28 -14.09 5.94
CA LEU A 182 11.17 -14.36 7.09
C LEU A 182 10.54 -15.35 8.09
N LYS A 183 9.23 -15.25 8.33
CA LYS A 183 8.52 -16.21 9.19
C LYS A 183 8.55 -17.64 8.62
N LEU A 184 8.35 -17.80 7.31
CA LEU A 184 8.41 -19.10 6.63
C LEU A 184 9.83 -19.68 6.56
N LEU A 185 10.86 -18.83 6.41
CA LEU A 185 12.27 -19.25 6.48
C LEU A 185 12.61 -19.77 7.89
N ARG A 186 12.06 -19.17 8.94
CA ARG A 186 12.24 -19.64 10.32
C ARG A 186 11.49 -20.94 10.63
N SER A 187 10.30 -21.16 10.06
CA SER A 187 9.59 -22.45 10.17
C SER A 187 10.18 -23.55 9.28
N HIS A 188 11.37 -23.34 8.71
CA HIS A 188 12.05 -24.23 7.77
C HIS A 188 11.22 -24.56 6.50
N SER A 189 10.20 -23.74 6.20
CA SER A 189 9.27 -23.90 5.08
C SER A 189 9.81 -23.21 3.82
N TRP A 190 11.02 -23.60 3.41
CA TRP A 190 11.82 -22.93 2.36
C TRP A 190 11.07 -22.75 1.03
N GLU A 191 10.42 -23.80 0.57
CA GLU A 191 9.63 -23.82 -0.67
C GLU A 191 8.48 -22.80 -0.64
N GLN A 192 7.68 -22.81 0.44
CA GLN A 192 6.62 -21.84 0.65
C GLN A 192 7.16 -20.40 0.77
N ALA A 193 8.36 -20.21 1.32
CA ALA A 193 9.02 -18.91 1.40
C ALA A 193 9.44 -18.41 0.02
N PHE A 194 10.09 -19.24 -0.80
CA PHE A 194 10.48 -18.90 -2.18
C PHE A 194 9.27 -18.69 -3.09
N HIS A 195 8.24 -19.54 -3.00
CA HIS A 195 6.96 -19.33 -3.66
C HIS A 195 6.33 -18.00 -3.25
N THR A 196 6.29 -17.68 -1.94
CA THR A 196 5.80 -16.39 -1.44
C THR A 196 6.61 -15.20 -1.98
N LEU A 197 7.93 -15.33 -2.11
CA LEU A 197 8.80 -14.29 -2.68
C LEU A 197 8.54 -14.09 -4.17
N ALA A 198 8.59 -15.13 -4.99
CA ALA A 198 8.31 -15.05 -6.43
C ALA A 198 6.91 -14.46 -6.71
N SER A 199 5.91 -14.96 -5.99
CA SER A 199 4.52 -14.48 -5.96
C SER A 199 4.41 -12.99 -5.59
N SER A 200 5.22 -12.52 -4.64
CA SER A 200 5.26 -11.11 -4.23
C SER A 200 5.95 -10.24 -5.27
N THR A 201 7.10 -10.67 -5.81
CA THR A 201 7.84 -9.99 -6.87
C THR A 201 6.95 -9.76 -8.10
N PHE A 202 6.30 -10.81 -8.61
CA PHE A 202 5.45 -10.74 -9.80
C PHE A 202 4.31 -9.72 -9.64
N ARG A 203 3.55 -9.80 -8.54
CA ARG A 203 2.43 -8.89 -8.30
C ARG A 203 2.83 -7.46 -7.95
N ARG A 204 4.05 -7.22 -7.42
CA ARG A 204 4.46 -5.90 -6.91
C ARG A 204 4.44 -4.84 -7.99
N GLY A 205 4.89 -5.17 -9.21
CA GLY A 205 4.85 -4.26 -10.36
C GLY A 205 3.42 -3.85 -10.70
N PHE A 206 2.52 -4.80 -10.91
CA PHE A 206 1.11 -4.53 -11.25
C PHE A 206 0.39 -3.73 -10.16
N ARG A 207 0.55 -4.10 -8.88
CA ARG A 207 -0.09 -3.41 -7.75
C ARG A 207 0.33 -1.93 -7.64
N LEU A 208 1.57 -1.63 -7.98
CA LEU A 208 2.10 -0.26 -7.92
C LEU A 208 1.75 0.54 -9.19
N TYR A 209 2.10 0.01 -10.36
CA TYR A 209 1.98 0.77 -11.60
C TYR A 209 0.56 0.86 -12.14
N VAL A 210 -0.30 -0.17 -12.03
CA VAL A 210 -1.64 -0.13 -12.65
C VAL A 210 -2.51 1.00 -12.09
N PRO A 211 -2.66 1.17 -10.75
CA PRO A 211 -3.39 2.32 -10.21
C PRO A 211 -2.72 3.66 -10.54
N SER A 212 -1.39 3.72 -10.52
CA SER A 212 -0.64 4.94 -10.85
C SER A 212 -0.88 5.40 -12.30
N ILE A 213 -0.86 4.47 -13.25
CA ILE A 213 -1.15 4.72 -14.67
C ILE A 213 -2.60 5.23 -14.82
N ILE A 214 -3.57 4.57 -14.19
CA ILE A 214 -4.98 5.00 -14.25
C ILE A 214 -5.15 6.41 -13.63
N GLY A 215 -4.46 6.72 -12.54
CA GLY A 215 -4.41 8.06 -11.96
C GLY A 215 -3.91 9.12 -12.95
N THR A 216 -2.81 8.86 -13.67
CA THR A 216 -2.32 9.80 -14.70
C THR A 216 -3.23 9.90 -15.93
N ILE A 217 -3.98 8.83 -16.28
CA ILE A 217 -5.02 8.88 -17.32
C ILE A 217 -6.16 9.82 -16.89
N CYS A 218 -6.59 9.78 -15.63
CA CYS A 218 -7.58 10.73 -15.10
C CYS A 218 -7.09 12.18 -15.22
N VAL A 219 -5.81 12.45 -14.94
CA VAL A 219 -5.22 13.79 -15.13
C VAL A 219 -5.16 14.18 -16.60
N PHE A 220 -4.69 13.28 -17.48
CA PHE A 220 -4.68 13.50 -18.93
C PHE A 220 -6.06 13.89 -19.46
N ILE A 221 -7.12 13.18 -19.04
CA ILE A 221 -8.51 13.52 -19.39
C ILE A 221 -8.89 14.89 -18.79
N GLY A 222 -8.60 15.14 -17.52
CA GLY A 222 -8.93 16.41 -16.85
C GLY A 222 -8.28 17.64 -17.51
N VAL A 223 -7.02 17.53 -17.96
CA VAL A 223 -6.33 18.56 -18.75
C VAL A 223 -7.02 18.78 -20.10
N ARG A 224 -7.42 17.70 -20.80
CA ARG A 224 -8.16 17.82 -22.07
C ARG A 224 -9.57 18.38 -21.93
N LEU A 225 -10.16 18.33 -20.74
CA LEU A 225 -11.47 18.91 -20.40
C LEU A 225 -11.38 20.35 -19.85
N GLY A 226 -10.18 20.92 -19.72
CA GLY A 226 -9.95 22.29 -19.22
C GLY A 226 -10.03 22.44 -17.70
N PHE A 227 -10.11 21.35 -16.92
CA PHE A 227 -10.16 21.41 -15.44
C PHE A 227 -8.88 21.96 -14.80
N TYR A 228 -7.79 22.08 -15.57
CA TYR A 228 -6.51 22.64 -15.14
C TYR A 228 -6.24 24.04 -15.70
N ASP A 229 -7.11 24.59 -16.55
CA ASP A 229 -6.79 25.84 -17.28
C ASP A 229 -6.69 27.03 -16.32
N TYR A 230 -7.72 27.21 -15.47
CA TYR A 230 -7.73 28.28 -14.46
C TYR A 230 -6.63 28.06 -13.40
N SER A 231 -6.40 26.83 -12.94
CA SER A 231 -5.35 26.56 -11.96
C SER A 231 -3.95 26.78 -12.50
N THR A 232 -3.74 26.53 -13.79
CA THR A 232 -2.48 26.80 -14.50
C THR A 232 -2.26 28.30 -14.66
N TRP A 233 -3.31 29.06 -14.96
CA TRP A 233 -3.24 30.53 -14.98
C TRP A 233 -2.90 31.10 -13.58
N VAL A 234 -3.58 30.66 -12.51
CA VAL A 234 -3.24 31.06 -11.12
C VAL A 234 -1.78 30.74 -10.77
N ARG A 235 -1.28 29.59 -11.23
CA ARG A 235 0.10 29.14 -11.03
C ARG A 235 1.11 30.05 -11.72
N ASP A 236 0.82 30.47 -12.95
CA ASP A 236 1.73 31.26 -13.78
C ASP A 236 1.74 32.74 -13.41
N GLU A 237 0.65 33.28 -12.86
CA GLU A 237 0.62 34.63 -12.28
C GLU A 237 1.33 34.73 -10.93
N GLY A 238 1.46 33.63 -10.19
CA GLY A 238 2.26 33.54 -8.96
C GLY A 238 1.73 34.31 -7.73
N HIS A 239 0.65 35.09 -7.85
CA HIS A 239 0.10 35.92 -6.76
C HIS A 239 -0.37 35.16 -5.50
N THR A 240 -0.56 33.83 -5.60
CA THR A 240 -0.97 32.98 -4.47
C THR A 240 0.02 31.86 -4.13
N ILE A 241 0.92 31.50 -5.05
CA ILE A 241 1.91 30.44 -4.85
C ILE A 241 3.19 31.07 -4.30
N LEU A 242 3.29 31.11 -2.96
CA LEU A 242 4.44 31.69 -2.24
C LEU A 242 5.48 30.65 -1.81
N GLY A 243 5.22 29.35 -2.01
CA GLY A 243 6.13 28.26 -1.69
C GLY A 243 6.56 27.51 -2.94
N ILE A 244 6.58 26.16 -2.89
CA ILE A 244 7.03 25.34 -4.02
C ILE A 244 5.94 25.28 -5.10
N ASN A 245 6.25 25.82 -6.28
CA ASN A 245 5.41 25.76 -7.47
C ASN A 245 5.56 24.39 -8.16
N GLU A 246 4.54 23.53 -8.07
CA GLU A 246 4.50 22.27 -8.81
C GLU A 246 3.97 22.47 -10.24
N GLN A 247 4.67 21.89 -11.21
CA GLN A 247 4.35 22.05 -12.63
C GLN A 247 3.18 21.14 -13.04
N HIS A 248 2.22 21.72 -13.76
CA HIS A 248 1.09 20.99 -14.37
C HIS A 248 1.46 20.51 -15.79
N PRO A 249 0.71 19.55 -16.38
CA PRO A 249 0.96 19.10 -17.74
C PRO A 249 0.83 20.24 -18.76
N PRO A 250 1.73 20.33 -19.75
CA PRO A 250 1.55 21.25 -20.86
C PRO A 250 0.33 20.83 -21.70
N LEU A 251 -0.49 21.81 -22.09
CA LEU A 251 -1.63 21.59 -22.99
C LEU A 251 -1.15 21.63 -24.45
N TYR A 252 -1.11 20.49 -25.13
CA TYR A 252 -0.79 20.42 -26.55
C TYR A 252 -2.04 20.68 -27.41
N VAL A 253 -1.88 21.30 -28.59
CA VAL A 253 -3.01 21.52 -29.51
C VAL A 253 -3.63 20.19 -29.96
N TYR A 254 -2.79 19.26 -30.45
CA TYR A 254 -3.24 17.97 -30.98
C TYR A 254 -3.28 16.89 -29.91
N PHE A 255 -4.37 16.11 -29.88
CA PHE A 255 -4.54 14.95 -29.00
C PHE A 255 -3.39 13.94 -29.13
N LYS A 256 -2.87 13.72 -30.35
CA LYS A 256 -1.76 12.81 -30.62
C LYS A 256 -0.47 13.21 -29.88
N ASP A 257 -0.18 14.50 -29.80
CA ASP A 257 1.01 14.99 -29.11
C ASP A 257 0.87 14.88 -27.59
N GLN A 258 -0.30 15.20 -27.04
CA GLN A 258 -0.60 14.96 -25.62
C GLN A 258 -0.51 13.47 -25.27
N PHE A 259 -1.07 12.59 -26.10
CA PHE A 259 -1.03 11.15 -25.87
C PHE A 259 0.40 10.61 -25.92
N ARG A 260 1.24 11.12 -26.84
CA ARG A 260 2.66 10.77 -26.93
C ARG A 260 3.43 11.23 -25.68
N ASP A 261 3.17 12.45 -25.20
CA ASP A 261 3.77 13.00 -23.98
C ASP A 261 3.39 12.21 -22.72
N TRP A 262 2.10 11.90 -22.55
CA TRP A 262 1.62 11.00 -21.49
C TRP A 262 2.26 9.59 -21.60
N TRP A 263 2.32 9.02 -22.80
CA TRP A 263 2.92 7.70 -23.03
C TRP A 263 4.41 7.66 -22.68
N PHE A 264 5.18 8.70 -23.07
CA PHE A 264 6.57 8.83 -22.63
C PHE A 264 6.69 9.02 -21.11
N THR A 265 5.75 9.73 -20.47
CA THR A 265 5.71 9.83 -19.01
C THR A 265 5.56 8.45 -18.36
N ILE A 266 4.69 7.58 -18.88
CA ILE A 266 4.56 6.19 -18.39
C ILE A 266 5.84 5.39 -18.59
N ILE A 267 6.49 5.49 -19.75
CA ILE A 267 7.76 4.77 -20.01
C ILE A 267 8.85 5.17 -19.00
N HIS A 268 9.04 6.48 -18.77
CA HIS A 268 10.04 6.98 -17.82
C HIS A 268 9.67 6.66 -16.36
N LEU A 269 8.37 6.67 -16.01
CA LEU A 269 7.90 6.24 -14.68
C LEU A 269 8.17 4.75 -14.44
N MET A 270 8.10 3.90 -15.48
CA MET A 270 8.30 2.46 -15.36
C MET A 270 9.77 2.01 -15.52
N ASP A 271 10.72 2.93 -15.77
CA ASP A 271 12.14 2.61 -15.92
C ASP A 271 12.75 2.08 -14.60
N PRO A 272 13.18 0.80 -14.52
CA PRO A 272 13.80 0.25 -13.32
C PRO A 272 15.30 0.56 -13.21
N TRP A 273 15.93 1.09 -14.28
CA TRP A 273 17.39 1.22 -14.40
C TRP A 273 17.89 2.61 -14.02
N ASN A 274 17.15 3.67 -14.33
CA ASN A 274 17.44 4.98 -13.80
C ASN A 274 17.19 4.98 -12.29
N TRP A 275 18.21 5.31 -11.48
CA TRP A 275 18.14 5.35 -10.00
C TRP A 275 17.94 6.75 -9.41
N GLN A 276 17.68 7.75 -10.25
CA GLN A 276 17.33 9.11 -9.86
C GLN A 276 15.86 9.24 -9.42
N LEU A 277 15.52 10.42 -8.89
CA LEU A 277 14.13 10.83 -8.62
C LEU A 277 13.53 11.41 -9.89
N TYR A 278 12.38 10.88 -10.32
CA TYR A 278 11.67 11.35 -11.52
C TYR A 278 10.33 11.96 -11.12
N TYR A 279 10.25 13.29 -11.22
CA TYR A 279 9.04 14.07 -11.05
C TYR A 279 8.46 14.33 -12.44
N ASN A 280 7.19 13.97 -12.64
CA ASN A 280 6.48 14.14 -13.90
C ASN A 280 5.35 15.17 -13.76
N PHE A 281 4.90 15.75 -14.88
CA PHE A 281 3.91 16.83 -14.85
C PHE A 281 2.47 16.36 -14.56
N TYR A 282 2.13 15.10 -14.82
CA TYR A 282 0.77 14.58 -14.60
C TYR A 282 0.48 14.32 -13.12
N ASN A 283 1.46 13.83 -12.37
CA ASN A 283 1.37 13.69 -10.93
C ASN A 283 2.80 13.59 -10.36
N PRO A 284 3.42 14.71 -9.94
CA PRO A 284 4.83 14.72 -9.53
C PRO A 284 5.09 13.83 -8.32
N HIS A 285 4.12 13.67 -7.42
CA HIS A 285 4.26 12.84 -6.21
C HIS A 285 4.54 11.38 -6.53
N LEU A 286 4.10 10.87 -7.70
CA LEU A 286 4.35 9.47 -8.13
C LEU A 286 5.83 9.09 -8.21
N TRP A 287 6.77 10.05 -8.08
CA TRP A 287 8.21 9.79 -7.96
C TRP A 287 8.56 8.71 -6.93
N THR A 288 7.75 8.51 -5.87
CA THR A 288 8.04 7.45 -4.88
C THR A 288 7.77 6.05 -5.41
N ILE A 289 6.84 5.88 -6.36
CA ILE A 289 6.40 4.55 -6.83
C ILE A 289 7.55 3.74 -7.48
N PRO A 290 8.37 4.32 -8.38
CA PRO A 290 9.53 3.61 -8.91
C PRO A 290 10.60 3.38 -7.86
N VAL A 291 10.78 4.29 -6.87
CA VAL A 291 11.70 4.07 -5.74
C VAL A 291 11.25 2.86 -4.92
N GLU A 292 9.95 2.80 -4.61
CA GLU A 292 9.35 1.73 -3.83
C GLU A 292 9.44 0.37 -4.54
N PHE A 293 9.26 0.35 -5.87
CA PHE A 293 9.47 -0.83 -6.70
C PHE A 293 10.95 -1.28 -6.69
N ARG A 294 11.89 -0.39 -7.00
CA ARG A 294 13.35 -0.66 -7.00
C ARG A 294 13.82 -1.19 -5.64
N CYS A 295 13.43 -0.55 -4.54
CA CYS A 295 13.77 -0.99 -3.18
C CYS A 295 13.14 -2.35 -2.82
N SER A 296 11.93 -2.63 -3.30
CA SER A 296 11.30 -3.95 -3.13
C SER A 296 12.11 -5.05 -3.82
N MET A 297 12.64 -4.81 -5.02
CA MET A 297 13.47 -5.80 -5.72
C MET A 297 14.78 -6.09 -4.98
N VAL A 298 15.47 -5.04 -4.49
CA VAL A 298 16.69 -5.19 -3.68
C VAL A 298 16.39 -5.94 -2.37
N LEU A 299 15.25 -5.67 -1.73
CA LEU A 299 14.78 -6.41 -0.56
C LEU A 299 14.56 -7.89 -0.86
N PHE A 300 13.82 -8.24 -1.93
CA PHE A 300 13.54 -9.63 -2.28
C PHE A 300 14.82 -10.41 -2.61
N LEU A 301 15.75 -9.81 -3.37
CA LEU A 301 17.07 -10.40 -3.64
C LEU A 301 17.88 -10.61 -2.36
N THR A 302 17.83 -9.65 -1.43
CA THR A 302 18.50 -9.76 -0.12
C THR A 302 17.92 -10.92 0.68
N ILE A 303 16.59 -11.06 0.78
CA ILE A 303 15.93 -12.17 1.49
C ILE A 303 16.32 -13.52 0.87
N ILE A 304 16.38 -13.63 -0.46
CA ILE A 304 16.83 -14.85 -1.16
C ILE A 304 18.28 -15.19 -0.78
N PHE A 305 19.19 -14.21 -0.85
CA PHE A 305 20.60 -14.40 -0.50
C PHE A 305 20.78 -14.85 0.96
N VAL A 306 20.12 -14.17 1.91
CA VAL A 306 20.29 -14.49 3.34
C VAL A 306 19.45 -15.69 3.82
N SER A 307 18.64 -16.29 2.94
CA SER A 307 17.70 -17.36 3.30
C SER A 307 18.37 -18.50 4.05
N ARG A 308 19.46 -19.04 3.50
CA ARG A 308 20.21 -20.18 4.06
C ARG A 308 21.21 -19.80 5.16
N LEU A 309 21.34 -18.52 5.52
CA LEU A 309 22.26 -18.08 6.56
C LEU A 309 21.69 -18.32 7.96
N ARG A 310 22.58 -18.61 8.94
CA ARG A 310 22.23 -18.62 10.37
C ARG A 310 21.74 -17.24 10.79
N VAL A 311 20.75 -17.17 11.68
CA VAL A 311 20.11 -15.93 12.17
C VAL A 311 21.12 -14.82 12.47
N TRP A 312 22.11 -15.09 13.33
CA TRP A 312 23.14 -14.11 13.70
C TRP A 312 23.99 -13.62 12.52
N ILE A 313 24.30 -14.50 11.55
CA ILE A 313 25.05 -14.14 10.34
C ILE A 313 24.19 -13.28 9.42
N ARG A 314 22.90 -13.61 9.29
CA ARG A 314 21.93 -12.82 8.53
C ARG A 314 21.76 -11.42 9.12
N LEU A 315 21.55 -11.31 10.43
CA LEU A 315 21.45 -10.01 11.13
C LEU A 315 22.72 -9.18 10.95
N ALA A 316 23.90 -9.79 11.11
CA ALA A 316 25.18 -9.11 10.89
C ALA A 316 25.35 -8.64 9.43
N PHE A 317 24.99 -9.48 8.46
CA PHE A 317 25.07 -9.14 7.03
C PHE A 317 24.09 -8.03 6.63
N VAL A 318 22.83 -8.10 7.07
CA VAL A 318 21.83 -7.04 6.81
C VAL A 318 22.24 -5.73 7.49
N SER A 319 22.80 -5.79 8.70
CA SER A 319 23.35 -4.61 9.39
C SER A 319 24.54 -4.01 8.65
N TYR A 320 25.45 -4.84 8.13
CA TYR A 320 26.56 -4.40 7.28
C TYR A 320 26.07 -3.74 5.98
N LEU A 321 25.08 -4.36 5.31
CA LEU A 321 24.47 -3.82 4.09
C LEU A 321 23.79 -2.47 4.35
N LEU A 322 23.13 -2.32 5.50
CA LEU A 322 22.52 -1.06 5.94
C LEU A 322 23.58 0.03 6.12
N VAL A 323 24.69 -0.26 6.81
CA VAL A 323 25.82 0.68 6.97
C VAL A 323 26.47 1.03 5.63
N PHE A 324 26.60 0.06 4.72
CA PHE A 324 27.08 0.28 3.36
C PHE A 324 26.15 1.22 2.56
N CYS A 325 24.83 1.00 2.60
CA CYS A 325 23.85 1.86 1.93
C CYS A 325 23.82 3.28 2.53
N ILE A 326 23.97 3.42 3.85
CA ILE A 326 24.21 4.72 4.51
C ILE A 326 25.45 5.40 3.93
N ARG A 327 26.57 4.67 3.81
CA ARG A 327 27.84 5.24 3.33
C ARG A 327 27.77 5.73 1.87
N TRP A 328 26.85 5.18 1.08
CA TRP A 328 26.53 5.59 -0.29
C TRP A 328 25.30 6.53 -0.41
N GLY A 329 24.71 6.98 0.70
CA GLY A 329 23.59 7.91 0.69
C GLY A 329 22.25 7.35 0.17
N ARG A 330 22.12 6.01 0.05
CA ARG A 330 20.89 5.33 -0.40
C ARG A 330 19.87 5.23 0.73
N TRP A 331 19.34 6.38 1.15
CA TRP A 331 18.35 6.50 2.22
C TRP A 331 17.14 5.59 1.98
N ASP A 332 16.71 5.46 0.72
CA ASP A 332 15.60 4.64 0.27
C ASP A 332 15.79 3.15 0.59
N VAL A 333 16.95 2.59 0.22
CA VAL A 333 17.30 1.20 0.49
C VAL A 333 17.54 0.96 1.99
N VAL A 334 18.15 1.94 2.69
CA VAL A 334 18.37 1.87 4.15
C VAL A 334 17.07 1.65 4.91
N LEU A 335 15.99 2.34 4.55
CA LEU A 335 14.68 2.20 5.22
C LEU A 335 14.04 0.83 4.97
N PHE A 336 14.16 0.31 3.74
CA PHE A 336 13.69 -1.05 3.42
C PHE A 336 14.46 -2.13 4.21
N MET A 337 15.79 -2.00 4.30
CA MET A 337 16.63 -2.92 5.09
C MET A 337 16.42 -2.79 6.60
N ALA A 338 16.17 -1.57 7.10
CA ALA A 338 15.80 -1.35 8.50
C ALA A 338 14.44 -2.01 8.83
N GLY A 339 13.46 -1.91 7.93
CA GLY A 339 12.19 -2.62 8.05
C GLY A 339 12.37 -4.15 8.07
N MET A 340 13.25 -4.69 7.23
CA MET A 340 13.61 -6.12 7.23
C MET A 340 14.27 -6.57 8.53
N LEU A 341 15.25 -5.80 9.02
CA LEU A 341 15.97 -6.09 10.26
C LEU A 341 15.01 -6.06 11.46
N MET A 342 14.10 -5.08 11.50
CA MET A 342 13.05 -4.99 12.51
C MET A 342 12.07 -6.17 12.44
N ALA A 343 11.62 -6.57 11.24
CA ALA A 343 10.75 -7.73 11.08
C ALA A 343 11.42 -9.02 11.59
N GLU A 344 12.72 -9.20 11.36
CA GLU A 344 13.45 -10.36 11.88
C GLU A 344 13.53 -10.34 13.42
N ILE A 345 13.86 -9.19 14.02
CA ILE A 345 13.94 -9.02 15.48
C ILE A 345 12.56 -9.24 16.15
N ASP A 346 11.48 -8.75 15.55
CA ASP A 346 10.12 -8.93 16.06
C ASP A 346 9.68 -10.41 16.00
N ILE A 347 10.09 -11.14 14.96
CA ILE A 347 9.91 -12.59 14.86
C ILE A 347 10.81 -13.33 15.88
N MET A 348 12.00 -12.81 16.21
CA MET A 348 12.85 -13.35 17.29
C MET A 348 12.21 -13.26 18.66
N HIS A 349 11.55 -12.16 18.99
CA HIS A 349 10.86 -11.97 20.26
C HIS A 349 9.43 -12.54 20.31
N GLY A 350 8.96 -13.19 19.23
CA GLY A 350 7.59 -13.73 19.16
C GLY A 350 6.51 -12.66 19.29
N LEU A 351 6.81 -11.40 18.93
CA LEU A 351 6.03 -10.21 19.28
C LEU A 351 4.54 -10.29 18.89
N TRP A 352 4.26 -11.01 17.80
CA TRP A 352 2.93 -11.16 17.20
C TRP A 352 2.35 -12.57 17.35
N GLU A 353 3.03 -13.46 18.08
CA GLU A 353 2.55 -14.81 18.36
C GLU A 353 1.70 -14.74 19.63
N GLN A 354 0.40 -15.02 19.48
CA GLN A 354 -0.46 -15.10 20.66
C GLN A 354 -0.05 -16.30 21.50
N PRO A 355 -0.07 -16.20 22.85
CA PRO A 355 0.09 -17.38 23.68
C PRO A 355 -1.01 -18.38 23.30
N SER A 356 -0.61 -19.58 22.90
CA SER A 356 -1.55 -20.69 22.76
C SER A 356 -2.35 -20.79 24.06
N PRO A 357 -3.69 -20.85 24.02
CA PRO A 357 -4.45 -21.08 25.25
C PRO A 357 -3.91 -22.38 25.87
N PRO A 358 -3.66 -22.41 27.19
CA PRO A 358 -3.12 -23.61 27.83
C PRO A 358 -4.06 -24.77 27.50
N VAL A 359 -3.50 -25.81 26.88
CA VAL A 359 -4.22 -27.05 26.64
C VAL A 359 -4.67 -27.54 28.00
N ARG A 360 -5.96 -27.39 28.30
CA ARG A 360 -6.57 -28.00 29.48
C ARG A 360 -6.47 -29.51 29.25
N SER A 361 -5.45 -30.13 29.84
CA SER A 361 -5.43 -31.57 30.03
C SER A 361 -6.65 -31.90 30.88
N SER A 362 -7.70 -32.38 30.21
CA SER A 362 -8.85 -32.97 30.86
C SER A 362 -8.40 -34.31 31.45
N SER A 363 -7.80 -34.24 32.63
CA SER A 363 -7.58 -35.40 33.48
C SER A 363 -8.94 -35.97 33.86
N ILE A 364 -9.38 -36.97 33.11
CA ILE A 364 -10.57 -37.76 33.45
C ILE A 364 -10.31 -38.36 34.83
N PRO A 365 -11.12 -38.07 35.86
CA PRO A 365 -10.94 -38.70 37.16
C PRO A 365 -11.32 -40.17 37.04
N LEU A 366 -10.34 -41.07 37.16
CA LEU A 366 -10.60 -42.50 37.34
C LEU A 366 -11.29 -42.69 38.70
N ARG A 367 -12.62 -42.77 38.68
CA ARG A 367 -13.44 -43.05 39.85
C ARG A 367 -14.00 -44.48 39.76
N ASN A 368 -13.37 -45.35 40.53
CA ASN A 368 -13.82 -46.64 41.05
C ASN A 368 -14.99 -47.34 40.31
N MET A 369 -14.66 -48.43 39.61
CA MET A 369 -15.56 -49.57 39.43
C MET A 369 -14.81 -50.85 39.80
N ASP A 370 -14.84 -51.17 41.09
CA ASP A 370 -14.60 -52.53 41.58
C ASP A 370 -15.91 -53.33 41.52
N ARG A 371 -15.80 -54.56 41.00
CA ARG A 371 -16.61 -55.78 41.25
C ARG A 371 -17.36 -56.38 40.06
N HIS A 372 -17.04 -57.68 39.84
CA HIS A 372 -17.90 -58.81 39.42
C HIS A 372 -18.69 -58.63 38.10
N ASP A 373 -18.61 -59.54 37.11
CA ASP A 373 -18.73 -61.00 37.23
C ASP A 373 -17.96 -61.78 36.13
N GLU A 374 -17.95 -63.11 36.28
CA GLU A 374 -17.49 -64.10 35.30
C GLU A 374 -18.45 -64.16 34.08
N ASP A 375 -17.97 -64.40 32.85
CA ASP A 375 -17.99 -65.74 32.24
C ASP A 375 -17.58 -65.83 30.74
N SER A 376 -16.84 -66.90 30.42
CA SER A 376 -16.84 -67.66 29.15
C SER A 376 -16.36 -67.10 27.77
N ASN A 377 -15.36 -67.82 27.23
CA ASN A 377 -15.23 -68.38 25.86
C ASN A 377 -14.69 -67.61 24.62
N ASN A 378 -13.53 -68.10 24.15
CA ASN A 378 -13.08 -68.37 22.75
C ASN A 378 -12.96 -67.19 21.74
N ALA A 379 -11.86 -67.01 20.99
CA ALA A 379 -11.07 -68.04 20.31
C ALA A 379 -9.64 -67.61 19.87
N ARG A 380 -8.80 -68.64 19.65
CA ARG A 380 -7.46 -68.68 19.00
C ARG A 380 -7.14 -67.62 17.92
N TYR A 381 -5.89 -67.12 17.89
CA TYR A 381 -4.85 -67.70 17.01
C TYR A 381 -3.40 -67.32 17.41
N ASN A 382 -2.45 -68.19 17.05
CA ASN A 382 -1.00 -68.03 17.28
C ASN A 382 -0.43 -66.86 16.45
N GLY A 383 0.67 -66.17 16.77
CA GLY A 383 1.73 -66.45 17.75
C GLY A 383 3.08 -66.66 17.05
N HIS A 384 4.09 -65.83 17.36
CA HIS A 384 5.52 -66.06 17.07
C HIS A 384 6.36 -65.28 18.10
N ALA A 385 7.43 -65.89 18.60
CA ALA A 385 8.25 -65.33 19.68
C ALA A 385 9.74 -65.38 19.32
N SER A 386 10.47 -64.32 19.64
CA SER A 386 11.94 -64.35 19.75
C SER A 386 12.44 -63.28 20.74
N SER A 387 12.54 -63.72 21.99
CA SER A 387 13.33 -63.18 23.10
C SER A 387 14.47 -62.21 22.72
N SER A 388 14.47 -61.03 23.34
CA SER A 388 15.70 -60.45 23.90
C SER A 388 15.42 -60.02 25.35
N ASN A 389 16.37 -60.27 26.25
CA ASN A 389 16.13 -60.32 27.69
C ASN A 389 17.08 -59.36 28.43
N SER A 390 16.54 -58.33 29.11
CA SER A 390 17.30 -57.52 30.07
C SER A 390 16.40 -56.82 31.11
N ASN A 391 16.55 -57.27 32.37
CA ASN A 391 16.16 -56.69 33.66
C ASN A 391 15.16 -55.50 33.72
N PRO A 392 13.97 -55.69 34.31
CA PRO A 392 13.14 -54.61 34.84
C PRO A 392 13.55 -54.30 36.29
N ASN A 393 14.60 -53.48 36.47
CA ASN A 393 14.96 -52.91 37.77
C ASN A 393 15.57 -51.51 37.60
N ASN A 394 14.69 -50.54 37.33
CA ASN A 394 14.99 -49.13 37.54
C ASN A 394 13.71 -48.46 38.06
N ILE A 395 13.53 -48.53 39.39
CA ILE A 395 12.50 -47.78 40.09
C ILE A 395 12.91 -46.32 40.01
N ILE A 396 12.23 -45.54 39.17
CA ILE A 396 12.38 -44.09 39.14
C ILE A 396 11.79 -43.56 40.45
N ASN A 397 12.65 -43.00 41.29
CA ASN A 397 12.23 -42.46 42.58
C ASN A 397 11.42 -41.16 42.36
N PRO A 398 10.21 -41.00 42.94
CA PRO A 398 9.38 -39.82 42.68
C PRO A 398 10.06 -38.49 43.04
N ASP A 399 10.96 -38.51 44.03
CA ASP A 399 11.66 -37.34 44.57
C ASP A 399 12.70 -36.74 43.59
N ASP A 400 13.15 -37.49 42.58
CA ASP A 400 14.13 -37.00 41.59
C ASP A 400 13.51 -36.08 40.52
N ILE A 401 12.17 -36.03 40.45
CA ILE A 401 11.45 -35.11 39.54
C ILE A 401 11.34 -33.69 40.15
N GLU A 402 11.45 -33.55 41.48
CA GLU A 402 11.21 -32.27 42.18
C GLU A 402 12.42 -31.32 42.21
N LYS A 403 13.57 -31.72 41.63
CA LYS A 403 14.82 -30.90 41.59
C LYS A 403 15.26 -30.49 40.19
N ALA A 404 14.37 -30.51 39.21
CA ALA A 404 14.57 -29.76 37.97
C ALA A 404 14.55 -28.25 38.26
N HIS A 405 15.74 -27.67 38.49
CA HIS A 405 15.93 -26.27 38.89
C HIS A 405 15.09 -25.29 38.05
N TYR A 406 14.03 -24.76 38.65
CA TYR A 406 13.30 -23.60 38.15
C TYR A 406 14.21 -22.38 38.28
N HIS A 407 15.02 -22.11 37.25
CA HIS A 407 15.65 -20.80 37.10
C HIS A 407 14.53 -19.78 36.84
N PRO A 408 14.25 -18.84 37.77
CA PRO A 408 13.29 -17.79 37.48
C PRO A 408 13.80 -17.01 36.27
N PRO A 409 12.94 -16.67 35.28
CA PRO A 409 13.35 -15.85 34.16
C PRO A 409 13.92 -14.54 34.69
N ALA A 410 15.11 -14.17 34.20
CA ALA A 410 15.86 -12.99 34.65
C ALA A 410 14.92 -11.78 34.73
N ALA A 411 14.95 -11.09 35.88
CA ALA A 411 13.95 -10.12 36.30
C ALA A 411 13.49 -9.21 35.15
N THR A 412 12.33 -9.52 34.58
CA THR A 412 11.76 -8.70 33.51
C THR A 412 11.41 -7.35 34.13
N ALA A 413 11.92 -6.28 33.53
CA ALA A 413 11.67 -4.93 34.03
C ALA A 413 10.15 -4.74 34.25
N PRO A 414 9.72 -4.12 35.37
CA PRO A 414 8.31 -3.95 35.67
C PRO A 414 7.55 -3.45 34.44
N TRP A 415 6.34 -3.97 34.22
CA TRP A 415 5.54 -3.66 33.02
C TRP A 415 5.44 -2.14 32.77
N THR A 416 5.35 -1.35 33.85
CA THR A 416 5.40 0.12 33.87
C THR A 416 6.72 0.69 33.33
N THR A 417 7.87 0.13 33.70
CA THR A 417 9.20 0.54 33.20
C THR A 417 9.33 0.26 31.72
N ARG A 418 8.92 -0.92 31.24
CA ARG A 418 8.90 -1.25 29.80
C ARG A 418 7.95 -0.33 29.03
N ARG A 419 6.79 0.00 29.60
CA ARG A 419 5.81 0.93 29.04
C ARG A 419 6.39 2.34 28.87
N ILE A 420 6.96 2.90 29.95
CA ILE A 420 7.58 4.23 29.95
C ILE A 420 8.74 4.28 28.96
N PHE A 421 9.59 3.24 28.93
CA PHE A 421 10.70 3.14 27.98
C PHE A 421 10.23 3.31 26.52
N TRP A 422 9.23 2.55 26.07
CA TRP A 422 8.77 2.66 24.67
C TRP A 422 8.05 3.97 24.37
N LEU A 423 7.40 4.60 25.35
CA LEU A 423 6.84 5.95 25.19
C LEU A 423 7.95 7.01 25.04
N VAL A 424 9.02 6.93 25.84
CA VAL A 424 10.18 7.83 25.72
C VAL A 424 10.89 7.63 24.38
N VAL A 425 11.10 6.38 23.94
CA VAL A 425 11.67 6.06 22.62
C VAL A 425 10.80 6.62 21.49
N PHE A 426 9.47 6.52 21.58
CA PHE A 426 8.54 7.12 20.61
C PHE A 426 8.67 8.66 20.56
N VAL A 427 8.70 9.33 21.71
CA VAL A 427 8.88 10.80 21.79
C VAL A 427 10.23 11.23 21.20
N ILE A 428 11.30 10.47 21.46
CA ILE A 428 12.62 10.69 20.83
C ILE A 428 12.53 10.50 19.32
N GLY A 429 11.83 9.47 18.85
CA GLY A 429 11.59 9.22 17.42
C GLY A 429 10.84 10.37 16.74
N LEU A 430 9.76 10.87 17.37
CA LEU A 430 9.02 12.05 16.89
C LEU A 430 9.89 13.30 16.86
N PHE A 431 10.70 13.54 17.89
CA PHE A 431 11.63 14.67 17.95
C PHE A 431 12.67 14.60 16.82
N ILE A 432 13.38 13.48 16.68
CA ILE A 432 14.40 13.31 15.63
C ILE A 432 13.77 13.34 14.22
N GLY A 433 12.59 12.72 14.07
CA GLY A 433 11.81 12.73 12.83
C GLY A 433 11.29 14.10 12.42
N SER A 434 11.07 15.00 13.40
CA SER A 434 10.65 16.38 13.20
C SER A 434 11.79 17.33 12.76
N SER A 435 12.97 16.81 12.40
CA SER A 435 14.06 17.58 11.80
C SER A 435 13.60 18.31 10.53
N PRO A 436 13.89 19.62 10.39
CA PRO A 436 13.45 20.40 9.24
C PRO A 436 14.17 20.01 7.94
N ASN A 437 13.52 20.31 6.80
CA ASN A 437 14.06 20.05 5.47
C ASN A 437 15.19 21.05 5.14
N SER A 438 14.98 22.32 5.50
CA SER A 438 15.91 23.42 5.26
C SER A 438 16.95 23.55 6.37
N SER A 439 18.21 23.27 6.03
CA SER A 439 19.39 23.56 6.87
C SER A 439 19.33 23.09 8.34
N PRO A 440 19.05 21.80 8.64
CA PRO A 440 18.97 21.29 10.01
C PRO A 440 20.27 21.51 10.82
N GLY A 441 21.43 21.57 10.17
CA GLY A 441 22.72 21.92 10.81
C GLY A 441 22.84 23.37 11.32
N LYS A 442 21.90 24.25 10.96
CA LYS A 442 21.79 25.65 11.40
C LYS A 442 20.56 25.91 12.28
N THR A 443 19.58 25.01 12.32
CA THR A 443 18.39 25.16 13.17
C THR A 443 18.72 24.85 14.63
N PRO A 444 18.21 25.63 15.61
CA PRO A 444 18.20 25.26 17.02
C PRO A 444 17.67 23.84 17.26
N PHE A 445 18.08 23.23 18.37
CA PHE A 445 17.86 21.82 18.74
C PHE A 445 18.52 20.77 17.82
N TYR A 446 18.44 20.93 16.50
CA TYR A 446 18.96 19.97 15.52
C TYR A 446 20.42 20.19 15.11
N SER A 447 20.98 21.38 15.29
CA SER A 447 22.31 21.73 14.79
C SER A 447 23.43 20.80 15.27
N THR A 448 23.44 20.41 16.55
CA THR A 448 24.39 19.45 17.12
C THR A 448 24.14 18.04 16.60
N LEU A 449 22.87 17.61 16.56
CA LEU A 449 22.48 16.26 16.12
C LEU A 449 22.81 16.02 14.65
N ALA A 450 22.47 16.98 13.78
CA ALA A 450 22.76 16.95 12.36
C ALA A 450 24.27 17.02 12.06
N ARG A 451 25.04 17.77 12.87
CA ARG A 451 26.51 17.85 12.71
C ARG A 451 27.22 16.59 13.20
N ALA A 452 26.69 15.90 14.21
CA ALA A 452 27.29 14.72 14.81
C ALA A 452 26.91 13.42 14.10
N LEU A 453 25.64 13.24 13.72
CA LEU A 453 25.13 11.97 13.20
C LEU A 453 25.05 11.89 11.67
N THR A 454 24.78 13.00 10.97
CA THR A 454 24.57 12.94 9.51
C THR A 454 25.89 12.72 8.76
N PRO A 455 26.04 11.62 7.99
CA PRO A 455 27.25 11.39 7.21
C PRO A 455 27.40 12.45 6.11
N LYS A 456 28.60 12.99 5.93
CA LYS A 456 28.93 13.98 4.87
C LYS A 456 28.68 13.48 3.44
N THR A 457 28.42 12.18 3.28
CA THR A 457 28.21 11.50 1.99
C THR A 457 26.73 11.38 1.61
N TYR A 458 25.81 11.85 2.45
CA TYR A 458 24.39 11.94 2.08
C TYR A 458 24.15 13.12 1.11
N PRO A 459 23.50 12.89 -0.05
CA PRO A 459 23.18 13.97 -0.99
C PRO A 459 22.14 14.94 -0.41
N GLU A 460 21.25 14.44 0.46
CA GLU A 460 20.20 15.22 1.13
C GLU A 460 20.32 15.07 2.66
N PRO A 461 21.09 15.96 3.34
CA PRO A 461 21.40 15.82 4.76
C PRO A 461 20.19 15.78 5.70
N HIS A 462 19.05 16.36 5.31
CA HIS A 462 17.82 16.36 6.10
C HIS A 462 17.17 14.97 6.19
N ARG A 463 17.24 14.17 5.11
CA ARG A 463 16.62 12.84 5.06
C ARG A 463 17.23 11.85 6.05
N PHE A 464 18.49 12.05 6.46
CA PHE A 464 19.14 11.13 7.39
C PHE A 464 18.47 11.11 8.77
N LEU A 465 18.26 12.29 9.38
CA LEU A 465 17.57 12.39 10.68
C LEU A 465 16.12 11.93 10.58
N GLN A 466 15.42 12.32 9.52
CA GLN A 466 14.04 11.89 9.27
C GLN A 466 13.93 10.35 9.09
N SER A 467 14.92 9.73 8.44
CA SER A 467 15.03 8.28 8.31
C SER A 467 15.25 7.59 9.65
N LEU A 468 16.16 8.12 10.47
CA LEU A 468 16.42 7.61 11.83
C LEU A 468 15.18 7.74 12.72
N GLY A 469 14.50 8.89 12.69
CA GLY A 469 13.25 9.13 13.40
C GLY A 469 12.17 8.13 13.01
N ALA A 470 11.94 7.90 11.70
CA ALA A 470 10.97 6.94 11.20
C ALA A 470 11.25 5.49 11.67
N ILE A 471 12.51 5.05 11.65
CA ILE A 471 12.90 3.73 12.17
C ILE A 471 12.56 3.61 13.66
N ILE A 472 12.89 4.63 14.46
CA ILE A 472 12.61 4.66 15.91
C ILE A 472 11.09 4.65 16.17
N ILE A 473 10.32 5.47 15.44
CA ILE A 473 8.86 5.56 15.52
C ILE A 473 8.23 4.18 15.27
N VAL A 474 8.51 3.54 14.14
CA VAL A 474 7.92 2.24 13.79
C VAL A 474 8.33 1.15 14.80
N THR A 475 9.61 1.13 15.22
CA THR A 475 10.10 0.19 16.25
C THR A 475 9.31 0.33 17.56
N SER A 476 9.11 1.57 18.02
CA SER A 476 8.41 1.83 19.28
C SER A 476 6.92 1.48 19.24
N ILE A 477 6.26 1.68 18.08
CA ILE A 477 4.86 1.28 17.86
C ILE A 477 4.72 -0.24 17.86
N ASN A 478 5.62 -0.98 17.20
CA ASN A 478 5.61 -2.44 17.24
C ASN A 478 5.71 -2.97 18.68
N HIS A 479 6.55 -2.36 19.52
CA HIS A 479 6.82 -2.85 20.87
C HIS A 479 5.88 -2.33 21.97
N SER A 480 4.93 -1.43 21.65
CA SER A 480 4.03 -0.80 22.63
C SER A 480 2.55 -0.91 22.27
N LYS A 481 1.82 -1.76 23.02
CA LYS A 481 0.37 -1.93 22.87
C LYS A 481 -0.43 -0.64 23.10
N ASP A 482 0.08 0.31 23.87
CA ASP A 482 -0.60 1.59 24.08
C ASP A 482 -0.45 2.54 22.90
N LEU A 483 0.71 2.54 22.24
CA LEU A 483 0.88 3.29 20.99
C LEU A 483 0.04 2.66 19.87
N GLN A 484 -0.07 1.33 19.84
CA GLN A 484 -0.93 0.63 18.87
C GLN A 484 -2.41 1.02 18.97
N LYS A 485 -2.93 1.34 20.17
CA LYS A 485 -4.33 1.82 20.34
C LYS A 485 -4.62 3.11 19.55
N LEU A 486 -3.64 4.00 19.41
CA LEU A 486 -3.77 5.24 18.63
C LEU A 486 -3.96 4.97 17.12
N PHE A 487 -3.48 3.82 16.64
CA PHE A 487 -3.50 3.42 15.23
C PHE A 487 -4.48 2.27 14.92
N THR A 488 -5.20 1.74 15.91
CA THR A 488 -6.14 0.61 15.73
C THR A 488 -7.61 1.00 15.89
N ASN A 489 -7.92 2.28 16.11
CA ASN A 489 -9.29 2.80 16.02
C ASN A 489 -9.80 2.83 14.57
N ASP A 490 -11.13 2.88 14.42
CA ASP A 490 -11.81 2.75 13.12
C ASP A 490 -11.42 3.84 12.12
N LEU A 491 -11.20 5.08 12.58
CA LEU A 491 -10.73 6.18 11.73
C LEU A 491 -9.33 5.89 11.16
N ALA A 492 -8.39 5.48 12.01
CA ALA A 492 -7.03 5.12 11.57
C ALA A 492 -7.06 3.93 10.59
N GLN A 493 -7.89 2.92 10.88
CA GLN A 493 -8.05 1.75 10.00
C GLN A 493 -8.72 2.13 8.66
N TYR A 494 -9.70 3.04 8.66
CA TYR A 494 -10.32 3.56 7.44
C TYR A 494 -9.31 4.33 6.58
N LEU A 495 -8.62 5.32 7.17
CA LEU A 495 -7.53 6.04 6.49
C LEU A 495 -6.45 5.07 5.96
N GLY A 496 -6.14 4.01 6.71
CA GLY A 496 -5.20 2.97 6.33
C GLY A 496 -5.64 2.11 5.14
N ARG A 497 -6.94 1.98 4.87
CA ARG A 497 -7.48 1.27 3.69
C ARG A 497 -7.40 2.14 2.44
N ILE A 498 -7.83 3.40 2.53
CA ILE A 498 -7.82 4.33 1.40
C ILE A 498 -6.44 4.99 1.16
N SER A 499 -5.45 4.76 2.03
CA SER A 499 -4.17 5.47 2.06
C SER A 499 -3.48 5.51 0.67
N TYR A 500 -3.46 4.39 -0.03
CA TYR A 500 -2.79 4.29 -1.34
C TYR A 500 -3.54 5.03 -2.44
N ALA A 501 -4.87 5.00 -2.42
CA ALA A 501 -5.69 5.78 -3.32
C ALA A 501 -5.59 7.29 -3.04
N LEU A 502 -5.61 7.70 -1.76
CA LEU A 502 -5.42 9.09 -1.34
C LEU A 502 -4.07 9.64 -1.80
N TYR A 503 -3.01 8.84 -1.66
CA TYR A 503 -1.69 9.15 -2.18
C TYR A 503 -1.70 9.40 -3.71
N ILE A 504 -2.48 8.65 -4.50
CA ILE A 504 -2.58 8.89 -5.95
C ILE A 504 -3.41 10.15 -6.27
N VAL A 505 -4.57 10.34 -5.64
CA VAL A 505 -5.52 11.37 -6.07
C VAL A 505 -5.28 12.78 -5.50
N HIS A 506 -4.63 12.91 -4.34
CA HIS A 506 -4.54 14.21 -3.67
C HIS A 506 -3.82 15.29 -4.48
N GLY A 507 -2.66 15.00 -5.08
CA GLY A 507 -1.93 15.96 -5.92
C GLY A 507 -2.76 16.52 -7.07
N PRO A 508 -3.31 15.66 -7.94
CA PRO A 508 -4.27 16.07 -8.98
C PRO A 508 -5.41 16.96 -8.48
N ILE A 509 -5.97 16.67 -7.30
CA ILE A 509 -7.06 17.47 -6.71
C ILE A 509 -6.55 18.80 -6.19
N LEU A 510 -5.37 18.85 -5.57
CA LEU A 510 -4.74 20.09 -5.12
C LEU A 510 -4.35 20.99 -6.29
N HIS A 511 -3.79 20.44 -7.36
CA HIS A 511 -3.39 21.16 -8.58
C HIS A 511 -4.57 21.66 -9.41
N SER A 512 -5.71 20.95 -9.43
CA SER A 512 -6.91 21.41 -10.13
C SER A 512 -7.81 22.26 -9.23
N LEU A 513 -8.40 21.67 -8.19
CA LEU A 513 -9.35 22.33 -7.31
C LEU A 513 -8.67 23.29 -6.32
N GLY A 514 -7.60 22.85 -5.64
CA GLY A 514 -6.94 23.63 -4.59
C GLY A 514 -6.42 24.96 -5.10
N TYR A 515 -5.61 24.93 -6.16
CA TYR A 515 -5.05 26.12 -6.81
C TYR A 515 -6.16 27.05 -7.33
N SER A 516 -7.29 26.51 -7.81
CA SER A 516 -8.43 27.31 -8.28
C SER A 516 -9.21 27.98 -7.16
N LEU A 517 -9.34 27.35 -5.99
CA LEU A 517 -10.14 27.87 -4.88
C LEU A 517 -9.40 28.92 -4.04
N MET A 518 -8.11 28.72 -3.77
CA MET A 518 -7.38 29.54 -2.80
C MET A 518 -7.30 31.05 -3.11
N PRO A 519 -7.18 31.51 -4.37
CA PRO A 519 -7.27 32.94 -4.70
C PRO A 519 -8.61 33.55 -4.27
N SER A 520 -9.72 32.88 -4.59
CA SER A 520 -11.08 33.33 -4.26
C SER A 520 -11.32 33.31 -2.75
N ILE A 521 -10.80 32.30 -2.04
CA ILE A 521 -10.89 32.21 -0.57
C ILE A 521 -10.14 33.37 0.08
N TRP A 522 -8.91 33.66 -0.33
CA TRP A 522 -8.15 34.79 0.24
C TRP A 522 -8.64 36.17 -0.21
N ALA A 523 -9.31 36.28 -1.36
CA ALA A 523 -10.03 37.50 -1.72
C ALA A 523 -11.20 37.78 -0.75
N LEU A 524 -11.79 36.74 -0.16
CA LEU A 524 -12.85 36.86 0.84
C LEU A 524 -12.33 37.05 2.27
N THR A 525 -11.31 36.30 2.69
CA THR A 525 -10.77 36.40 4.07
C THR A 525 -9.80 37.56 4.27
N GLY A 526 -9.11 37.97 3.21
CA GLY A 526 -7.92 38.82 3.27
C GLY A 526 -6.63 38.04 3.55
N LYS A 527 -5.49 38.74 3.41
CA LYS A 527 -4.13 38.25 3.71
C LYS A 527 -3.32 39.16 4.65
N GLU A 528 -3.86 40.32 5.05
CA GLU A 528 -3.13 41.37 5.77
C GLU A 528 -2.73 40.99 7.20
N THR A 529 -3.43 40.03 7.81
CA THR A 529 -3.15 39.54 9.16
C THR A 529 -3.00 38.02 9.17
N ASP A 530 -2.16 37.51 10.08
CA ASP A 530 -1.97 36.06 10.29
C ASP A 530 -3.30 35.33 10.50
N ALA A 531 -4.24 35.93 11.24
CA ALA A 531 -5.56 35.36 11.50
C ALA A 531 -6.39 35.20 10.21
N GLN A 532 -6.42 36.23 9.35
CA GLN A 532 -7.10 36.16 8.05
C GLN A 532 -6.45 35.11 7.14
N TYR A 533 -5.12 35.13 7.04
CA TYR A 533 -4.37 34.21 6.20
C TYR A 533 -4.55 32.75 6.64
N CYS A 534 -4.50 32.46 7.95
CA CYS A 534 -4.81 31.15 8.53
C CYS A 534 -6.28 30.75 8.36
N SER A 535 -7.23 31.69 8.43
CA SER A 535 -8.65 31.38 8.17
C SER A 535 -8.89 30.93 6.73
N GLY A 536 -8.19 31.55 5.75
CA GLY A 536 -8.22 31.10 4.36
C GLY A 536 -7.66 29.69 4.17
N PHE A 537 -6.55 29.36 4.85
CA PHE A 537 -6.05 27.98 4.88
C PHE A 537 -7.04 26.99 5.47
N LEU A 538 -7.70 27.34 6.58
CA LEU A 538 -8.68 26.47 7.23
C LEU A 538 -9.88 26.20 6.30
N ILE A 539 -10.42 27.22 5.64
CA ILE A 539 -11.51 27.08 4.68
C ILE A 539 -11.09 26.19 3.50
N GLY A 540 -9.92 26.46 2.90
CA GLY A 540 -9.38 25.68 1.79
C GLY A 540 -9.16 24.21 2.16
N TRP A 541 -8.63 23.94 3.35
CA TRP A 541 -8.42 22.60 3.90
C TRP A 541 -9.75 21.87 4.14
N CYS A 542 -10.73 22.57 4.72
CA CYS A 542 -12.09 22.05 4.95
C CYS A 542 -12.85 21.71 3.66
N ILE A 543 -12.43 22.23 2.50
CA ILE A 543 -12.99 21.85 1.18
C ILE A 543 -12.13 20.76 0.52
N CYS A 544 -10.82 20.98 0.43
CA CYS A 544 -9.92 20.09 -0.30
C CYS A 544 -9.74 18.72 0.36
N LEU A 545 -9.72 18.63 1.70
CA LEU A 545 -9.56 17.34 2.38
C LEU A 545 -10.78 16.43 2.21
N PRO A 546 -12.03 16.85 2.47
CA PRO A 546 -13.19 15.99 2.22
C PRO A 546 -13.32 15.54 0.76
N VAL A 547 -13.06 16.42 -0.21
CA VAL A 547 -13.05 16.05 -1.64
C VAL A 547 -11.96 15.01 -1.93
N SER A 548 -10.77 15.16 -1.35
CA SER A 548 -9.66 14.20 -1.52
C SER A 548 -9.96 12.85 -0.86
N ILE A 549 -10.57 12.84 0.33
CA ILE A 549 -10.99 11.60 1.02
C ILE A 549 -12.09 10.90 0.22
N TRP A 550 -13.09 11.65 -0.28
CA TRP A 550 -14.14 11.10 -1.14
C TRP A 550 -13.58 10.48 -2.41
N ALA A 551 -12.76 11.23 -3.17
CA ALA A 551 -12.15 10.73 -4.39
C ALA A 551 -11.25 9.51 -4.12
N ALA A 552 -10.52 9.50 -3.01
CA ALA A 552 -9.69 8.36 -2.59
C ALA A 552 -10.53 7.12 -2.27
N ASP A 553 -11.67 7.27 -1.60
CA ASP A 553 -12.57 6.17 -1.27
C ASP A 553 -13.28 5.58 -2.51
N VAL A 554 -13.64 6.43 -3.49
CA VAL A 554 -14.13 5.99 -4.81
C VAL A 554 -13.03 5.25 -5.57
N PHE A 555 -11.83 5.85 -5.69
CA PHE A 555 -10.69 5.29 -6.41
C PHE A 555 -10.19 3.97 -5.78
N TRP A 556 -10.21 3.86 -4.45
CA TRP A 556 -9.87 2.64 -3.71
C TRP A 556 -10.80 1.47 -4.10
N ARG A 557 -12.12 1.71 -4.11
CA ARG A 557 -13.12 0.69 -4.45
C ARG A 557 -13.12 0.31 -5.92
N THR A 558 -12.96 1.29 -6.81
CA THR A 558 -13.10 1.11 -8.27
C THR A 558 -11.82 0.73 -9.00
N ILE A 559 -10.64 1.09 -8.46
CA ILE A 559 -9.35 0.94 -9.17
C ILE A 559 -8.34 0.13 -8.33
N ASP A 560 -8.06 0.53 -7.08
CA ASP A 560 -7.03 -0.14 -6.27
C ASP A 560 -7.38 -1.61 -5.97
N VAL A 561 -8.54 -1.86 -5.32
CA VAL A 561 -8.98 -3.23 -4.98
C VAL A 561 -9.12 -4.12 -6.22
N PRO A 562 -9.72 -3.67 -7.35
CA PRO A 562 -9.71 -4.42 -8.60
C PRO A 562 -8.31 -4.68 -9.18
N SER A 563 -7.37 -3.73 -9.10
CA SER A 563 -5.99 -3.94 -9.58
C SER A 563 -5.26 -5.07 -8.83
N VAL A 564 -5.48 -5.17 -7.50
CA VAL A 564 -4.94 -6.26 -6.68
C VAL A 564 -5.58 -7.61 -7.03
N LYS A 565 -6.90 -7.62 -7.31
CA LYS A 565 -7.60 -8.82 -7.79
C LYS A 565 -7.10 -9.25 -9.17
N PHE A 566 -6.90 -8.32 -10.09
CA PHE A 566 -6.34 -8.54 -11.43
C PHE A 566 -4.93 -9.12 -11.37
N ALA A 567 -4.03 -8.53 -10.57
CA ALA A 567 -2.66 -9.02 -10.42
C ALA A 567 -2.62 -10.48 -9.91
N ARG A 568 -3.49 -10.83 -8.94
CA ARG A 568 -3.64 -12.22 -8.45
C ARG A 568 -4.28 -13.16 -9.48
N TRP A 569 -5.18 -12.66 -10.32
CA TRP A 569 -5.79 -13.47 -11.40
C TRP A 569 -4.77 -13.78 -12.49
N LEU A 570 -4.01 -12.77 -12.92
CA LEU A 570 -2.96 -12.90 -13.94
C LEU A 570 -1.86 -13.85 -13.47
N GLU A 571 -1.43 -13.71 -12.21
CA GLU A 571 -0.49 -14.62 -11.56
C GLU A 571 -0.96 -16.09 -11.65
N ARG A 572 -2.21 -16.40 -11.30
CA ARG A 572 -2.77 -17.76 -11.40
C ARG A 572 -2.91 -18.28 -12.82
N LYS A 573 -2.82 -17.42 -13.84
CA LYS A 573 -2.86 -17.79 -15.26
C LYS A 573 -1.47 -17.97 -15.88
N VAL A 574 -0.43 -17.39 -15.28
CA VAL A 574 0.93 -17.33 -15.84
C VAL A 574 1.94 -18.15 -15.02
N ILE A 575 1.78 -18.22 -13.69
CA ILE A 575 2.64 -19.04 -12.82
C ILE A 575 2.11 -20.47 -12.79
N VAL A 576 3.02 -21.44 -12.99
CA VAL A 576 2.71 -22.87 -12.88
C VAL A 576 2.25 -23.19 -11.45
N ALA A 577 1.05 -23.74 -11.33
CA ALA A 577 0.54 -24.23 -10.06
C ALA A 577 1.17 -25.59 -9.72
N GLY A 578 2.14 -25.60 -8.80
CA GLY A 578 2.78 -26.83 -8.32
C GLY A 578 4.31 -26.75 -8.30
N LEU A 579 4.83 -26.14 -7.24
CA LEU A 579 6.04 -26.57 -6.52
C LEU A 579 5.63 -26.57 -5.04
#